data_AF-A0A7S3Q223-F1
#
_entry.id   AF-A0A7S3Q223-F1
#
_cell.length_a   1.000
_cell.length_b   1.000
_cell.length_c   1.000
_cell.angle_alpha   90.00
_cell.angle_beta   90.00
_cell.angle_gamma   90.00
#
_symmetry.space_group_name_H-M   'P 1'
#
loop_
_entity.id
_entity.type
_entity.pdbx_description
1 polymer ?
#
loop_
_entity_poly.entity_id
_entity_poly.type
_entity_poly.pdbx_seq_one_letter_code
_entity_poly.pdbx_strand_id
1 'polypeptide(L)'
;MKMLGKSIFLKIVASTLIVATIISLSVAIIVLQNKDCQSDAILDASGMEEVIRNAVVQKGIVGGGTSSANYPFSDRSIQQRALSKVMKVTTLTKEMSIQRYALWTFFFATEHVGTPVTNKIFGLGTVPTWKDSWTNDGPDPCLWNGVRCNSFGIVVELNLSDSGITGALPPELKLLDSLTSLDLSKNIGLGHGGVPIWLKDMDSLQFIDLRGCTFSDNGAASLEVCGSTKFFYAECPICSCC
;
A
#
# COMPACT_ATOMS: atom_id res chain seq x y z
N MET A 1 -28.38 -38.76 -56.91
CA MET A 1 -27.35 -37.84 -56.37
C MET A 1 -27.83 -36.89 -55.25
N LYS A 2 -28.99 -37.09 -54.58
CA LYS A 2 -29.47 -36.22 -53.49
C LYS A 2 -29.17 -36.71 -52.05
N MET A 3 -28.61 -37.92 -51.88
CA MET A 3 -28.42 -38.55 -50.56
C MET A 3 -27.05 -38.27 -49.93
N LEU A 4 -26.02 -37.96 -50.74
CA LEU A 4 -24.65 -37.74 -50.26
C LEU A 4 -24.50 -36.39 -49.51
N GLY A 5 -25.18 -35.34 -49.99
CA GLY A 5 -25.14 -34.01 -49.37
C GLY A 5 -25.80 -33.91 -48.00
N LYS A 6 -26.87 -34.69 -47.74
CA LYS A 6 -27.54 -34.72 -46.43
C LYS A 6 -26.66 -35.36 -45.34
N SER A 7 -25.92 -36.41 -45.68
CA SER A 7 -25.02 -37.10 -44.74
C SER A 7 -23.83 -36.21 -44.33
N ILE A 8 -23.24 -35.51 -45.30
CA ILE A 8 -22.15 -34.55 -45.05
C ILE A 8 -22.66 -33.35 -44.24
N PHE A 9 -23.83 -32.81 -44.59
CA PHE A 9 -24.46 -31.72 -43.84
C PHE A 9 -24.75 -32.09 -42.38
N LEU A 10 -25.30 -33.29 -42.12
CA LEU A 10 -25.53 -33.77 -40.76
C LEU A 10 -24.23 -33.90 -39.95
N LYS A 11 -23.13 -34.36 -40.57
CA LYS A 11 -21.82 -34.47 -39.90
C LYS A 11 -21.23 -33.10 -39.55
N ILE A 12 -21.39 -32.11 -40.43
CA ILE A 12 -20.93 -30.73 -40.18
C ILE A 12 -21.74 -30.08 -39.04
N VAL A 13 -23.07 -30.23 -39.07
CA VAL A 13 -23.95 -29.71 -38.00
C VAL A 13 -23.64 -30.39 -36.66
N ALA A 14 -23.44 -31.71 -36.65
CA ALA A 14 -23.06 -32.43 -35.43
C ALA A 14 -21.69 -31.98 -34.90
N SER A 15 -20.68 -31.83 -35.77
CA SER A 15 -19.34 -31.40 -35.36
C SER A 15 -19.34 -29.96 -34.84
N THR A 16 -20.08 -29.05 -35.46
CA THR A 16 -20.20 -27.67 -34.98
C THR A 16 -20.97 -27.56 -33.66
N LEU A 17 -22.01 -28.38 -33.46
CA LEU A 17 -22.74 -28.44 -32.19
C LEU A 17 -21.87 -28.99 -31.04
N ILE A 18 -21.03 -29.99 -31.32
CA ILE A 18 -20.07 -30.55 -30.35
C ILE A 18 -19.00 -29.51 -29.98
N VAL A 19 -18.48 -28.75 -30.95
CA VAL A 19 -17.51 -27.68 -30.67
C VAL A 19 -18.15 -26.57 -29.83
N ALA A 20 -19.39 -26.19 -30.13
CA ALA A 20 -20.12 -25.18 -29.36
C ALA A 20 -20.38 -25.59 -27.91
N THR A 21 -20.73 -26.87 -27.66
CA THR A 21 -20.95 -27.37 -26.29
C THR A 21 -19.63 -27.48 -25.51
N ILE A 22 -18.54 -27.90 -26.14
CA ILE A 22 -17.21 -27.93 -25.51
C ILE A 22 -16.78 -26.51 -25.11
N ILE A 23 -16.90 -25.53 -26.01
CA ILE A 23 -16.56 -24.12 -25.71
C ILE A 23 -17.43 -23.60 -24.55
N SER A 24 -18.73 -23.87 -24.57
CA SER A 24 -19.63 -23.47 -23.48
C SER A 24 -19.26 -24.12 -22.14
N LEU A 25 -18.84 -25.39 -22.14
CA LEU A 25 -18.38 -26.09 -20.94
C LEU A 25 -17.06 -25.53 -20.44
N SER A 26 -16.10 -25.25 -21.33
CA SER A 26 -14.81 -24.66 -20.98
C SER A 26 -14.97 -23.25 -20.43
N VAL A 27 -15.83 -22.42 -21.01
CA VAL A 27 -16.16 -21.09 -20.46
C VAL A 27 -16.86 -21.21 -19.11
N ALA A 28 -17.80 -22.15 -18.94
CA ALA A 28 -18.43 -22.40 -17.65
C ALA A 28 -17.42 -22.88 -16.60
N ILE A 29 -16.47 -23.75 -16.96
CA ILE A 29 -15.38 -24.20 -16.08
C ILE A 29 -14.45 -23.03 -15.75
N ILE A 30 -14.08 -22.17 -16.71
CA ILE A 30 -13.28 -20.97 -16.46
C ILE A 30 -14.04 -19.99 -15.55
N VAL A 31 -15.35 -19.82 -15.73
CA VAL A 31 -16.19 -18.99 -14.86
C VAL A 31 -16.34 -19.62 -13.47
N LEU A 32 -16.36 -20.96 -13.36
CA LEU A 32 -16.40 -21.67 -12.08
C LEU A 32 -15.04 -21.72 -11.37
N GLN A 33 -13.93 -21.76 -12.11
CA GLN A 33 -12.56 -21.65 -11.59
C GLN A 33 -12.20 -20.20 -11.23
N ASN A 34 -12.82 -19.21 -11.88
CA ASN A 34 -12.78 -17.80 -11.46
C ASN A 34 -13.80 -17.46 -10.37
N LYS A 35 -14.73 -18.36 -10.07
CA LYS A 35 -15.51 -18.35 -8.83
C LYS A 35 -14.71 -19.05 -7.72
N ASP A 36 -13.55 -18.49 -7.41
CA ASP A 36 -13.20 -18.42 -6.00
C ASP A 36 -14.24 -17.49 -5.35
N CYS A 37 -15.38 -18.08 -4.96
CA CYS A 37 -16.26 -17.52 -3.95
C CYS A 37 -15.53 -17.55 -2.61
N GLN A 38 -14.44 -16.81 -2.47
CA GLN A 38 -14.08 -16.27 -1.17
C GLN A 38 -14.98 -15.05 -1.01
N SER A 39 -16.17 -15.26 -0.42
CA SER A 39 -16.75 -14.18 0.39
C SER A 39 -15.63 -13.66 1.27
N ASP A 40 -15.44 -12.34 1.39
CA ASP A 40 -14.42 -11.72 2.22
C ASP A 40 -14.42 -12.34 3.62
N ALA A 41 -13.67 -13.42 3.79
CA ALA A 41 -13.78 -14.26 4.95
C ALA A 41 -13.13 -13.47 6.07
N ILE A 42 -13.94 -13.15 7.08
CA ILE A 42 -13.46 -12.50 8.29
C ILE A 42 -12.32 -13.35 8.84
N LEU A 43 -11.13 -12.76 8.94
CA LEU A 43 -9.92 -13.45 9.36
C LEU A 43 -9.83 -13.50 10.89
N ASP A 44 -9.36 -14.62 11.41
CA ASP A 44 -8.85 -14.68 12.78
C ASP A 44 -7.44 -14.05 12.87
N ALA A 45 -6.90 -13.94 14.09
CA ALA A 45 -5.60 -13.29 14.32
C ALA A 45 -4.45 -13.95 13.53
N SER A 46 -4.42 -15.28 13.46
CA SER A 46 -3.43 -16.03 12.69
C SER A 46 -3.56 -15.79 11.19
N GLY A 47 -4.78 -15.77 10.66
CA GLY A 47 -5.05 -15.52 9.25
C GLY A 47 -4.66 -14.10 8.84
N MET A 48 -4.92 -13.09 9.68
CA MET A 48 -4.48 -11.71 9.42
C MET A 48 -2.96 -11.60 9.38
N GLU A 49 -2.26 -12.25 10.33
CA GLU A 49 -0.80 -12.24 10.37
C GLU A 49 -0.19 -12.86 9.10
N GLU A 50 -0.68 -14.02 8.68
CA GLU A 50 -0.20 -14.68 7.46
C GLU A 50 -0.44 -13.82 6.21
N VAL A 51 -1.63 -13.22 6.09
CA VAL A 51 -1.96 -12.34 4.97
C VAL A 51 -1.02 -11.13 4.90
N ILE A 52 -0.74 -10.49 6.05
CA ILE A 52 0.18 -9.36 6.11
C ILE A 52 1.60 -9.78 5.74
N ARG A 53 2.08 -10.90 6.30
CA ARG A 53 3.42 -11.44 5.99
C ARG A 53 3.60 -11.69 4.50
N ASN A 54 2.60 -12.32 3.87
CA ASN A 54 2.64 -12.59 2.44
C ASN A 54 2.65 -11.31 1.61
N ALA A 55 1.85 -10.31 1.98
CA ALA A 55 1.81 -9.03 1.29
C ALA A 55 3.15 -8.27 1.38
N VAL A 56 3.77 -8.24 2.57
CA VAL A 56 5.10 -7.63 2.80
C VAL A 56 6.16 -8.26 1.89
N VAL A 57 6.19 -9.59 1.83
CA VAL A 57 7.13 -10.35 0.98
C VAL A 57 6.87 -10.08 -0.50
N GLN A 58 5.61 -10.12 -0.94
CA GLN A 58 5.23 -9.88 -2.33
C GLN A 58 5.62 -8.47 -2.81
N LYS A 59 5.57 -7.46 -1.93
CA LYS A 59 5.99 -6.09 -2.24
C LYS A 59 7.50 -5.87 -2.12
N GLY A 60 8.27 -6.89 -1.76
CA GLY A 60 9.72 -6.79 -1.55
C GLY A 60 10.07 -5.80 -0.44
N ILE A 61 9.21 -5.67 0.57
CA ILE A 61 9.47 -4.81 1.73
C ILE A 61 10.47 -5.55 2.62
N VAL A 62 11.75 -5.25 2.43
CA VAL A 62 12.87 -5.79 3.19
C VAL A 62 13.44 -4.74 4.11
N GLY A 63 14.01 -5.20 5.21
CA GLY A 63 14.65 -4.35 6.17
C GLY A 63 16.02 -3.99 5.79
N GLY A 64 16.41 -2.79 6.18
CA GLY A 64 17.83 -2.50 6.39
C GLY A 64 18.42 -3.52 7.36
N GLY A 65 19.05 -4.57 6.83
CA GLY A 65 19.91 -5.50 7.55
C GLY A 65 19.30 -6.86 7.89
N THR A 66 19.87 -7.89 7.24
CA THR A 66 19.80 -9.33 7.53
C THR A 66 18.60 -10.11 6.96
N SER A 67 18.93 -11.31 6.50
CA SER A 67 18.18 -12.29 5.71
C SER A 67 16.65 -12.30 5.86
N SER A 68 15.99 -12.47 4.71
CA SER A 68 14.58 -12.82 4.40
C SER A 68 13.73 -13.58 5.44
N ALA A 69 14.31 -14.23 6.46
CA ALA A 69 13.57 -14.96 7.48
C ALA A 69 13.08 -14.10 8.68
N ASN A 70 13.59 -12.87 8.86
CA ASN A 70 13.38 -12.13 10.13
C ASN A 70 13.14 -10.62 10.00
N TYR A 71 12.68 -10.15 8.84
CA TYR A 71 12.21 -8.79 8.69
C TYR A 71 10.71 -8.74 8.38
N PRO A 72 9.90 -7.90 9.05
CA PRO A 72 10.11 -7.25 10.34
C PRO A 72 9.06 -7.69 11.38
N PHE A 73 9.39 -8.68 12.21
CA PHE A 73 8.54 -9.06 13.35
C PHE A 73 9.38 -9.33 14.60
N SER A 74 10.48 -8.60 14.79
CA SER A 74 11.16 -8.59 16.08
C SER A 74 10.29 -7.84 17.09
N ASP A 75 10.22 -8.33 18.34
CA ASP A 75 9.24 -7.89 19.36
C ASP A 75 9.22 -6.39 19.66
N ARG A 76 10.27 -5.64 19.28
CA ARG A 76 10.40 -4.19 19.52
C ARG A 76 10.28 -3.33 18.25
N SER A 77 10.01 -3.95 17.11
CA SER A 77 9.90 -3.24 15.84
C SER A 77 8.59 -2.44 15.73
N ILE A 78 8.59 -1.37 14.92
CA ILE A 78 7.36 -0.62 14.60
C ILE A 78 6.33 -1.53 13.91
N GLN A 79 6.80 -2.54 13.20
CA GLN A 79 6.00 -3.52 12.49
C GLN A 79 5.32 -4.51 13.42
N GLN A 80 6.00 -5.01 14.44
CA GLN A 80 5.35 -5.83 15.46
C GLN A 80 4.29 -5.03 16.25
N ARG A 81 4.59 -3.75 16.55
CA ARG A 81 3.60 -2.85 17.18
C ARG A 81 2.38 -2.64 16.28
N ALA A 82 2.59 -2.46 14.98
CA ALA A 82 1.52 -2.34 13.99
C ALA A 82 0.70 -3.63 13.88
N LEU A 83 1.36 -4.78 13.77
CA LEU A 83 0.69 -6.09 13.73
C LEU A 83 -0.16 -6.30 14.98
N SER A 84 0.36 -5.98 16.17
CA SER A 84 -0.39 -6.04 17.43
C SER A 84 -1.66 -5.19 17.40
N LYS A 85 -1.63 -4.01 16.77
CA LYS A 85 -2.82 -3.16 16.61
C LYS A 85 -3.84 -3.78 15.66
N VAL A 86 -3.40 -4.43 14.57
CA VAL A 86 -4.30 -5.10 13.62
C VAL A 86 -4.96 -6.32 14.27
N MET A 87 -4.19 -7.17 14.95
CA MET A 87 -4.68 -8.42 15.55
C MET A 87 -5.71 -8.22 16.68
N LYS A 88 -5.86 -7.00 17.21
CA LYS A 88 -6.91 -6.67 18.20
C LYS A 88 -8.32 -6.61 17.60
N VAL A 89 -8.45 -6.57 16.28
CA VAL A 89 -9.74 -6.48 15.59
C VAL A 89 -10.01 -7.77 14.84
N THR A 90 -11.06 -8.49 15.21
CA THR A 90 -11.37 -9.84 14.69
C THR A 90 -12.37 -9.85 13.53
N THR A 91 -12.68 -8.69 12.95
CA THR A 91 -13.73 -8.53 11.93
C THR A 91 -13.20 -7.91 10.63
N LEU A 92 -11.89 -8.01 10.41
CA LEU A 92 -11.24 -7.38 9.26
C LEU A 92 -11.25 -8.32 8.05
N THR A 93 -11.44 -7.75 6.86
CA THR A 93 -11.13 -8.42 5.60
C THR A 93 -9.61 -8.47 5.39
N LYS A 94 -9.18 -9.21 4.35
CA LYS A 94 -7.76 -9.27 3.95
C LYS A 94 -7.23 -7.87 3.61
N GLU A 95 -7.97 -7.12 2.82
CA GLU A 95 -7.64 -5.78 2.32
C GLU A 95 -7.62 -4.78 3.48
N MET A 96 -8.60 -4.85 4.39
CA MET A 96 -8.60 -4.00 5.58
C MET A 96 -7.37 -4.27 6.47
N SER A 97 -7.00 -5.53 6.64
CA SER A 97 -5.83 -5.94 7.43
C SER A 97 -4.54 -5.34 6.90
N ILE A 98 -4.32 -5.43 5.58
CA ILE A 98 -3.12 -4.91 4.91
C ILE A 98 -3.05 -3.38 5.01
N GLN A 99 -4.15 -2.68 4.72
CA GLN A 99 -4.18 -1.22 4.76
C GLN A 99 -3.96 -0.69 6.18
N ARG A 100 -4.60 -1.32 7.18
CA ARG A 100 -4.40 -0.97 8.59
C ARG A 100 -2.95 -1.20 9.02
N TYR A 101 -2.34 -2.30 8.60
CA TYR A 101 -0.94 -2.57 8.91
C TYR A 101 -0.03 -1.47 8.36
N ALA A 102 -0.19 -1.10 7.09
CA ALA A 102 0.58 -0.01 6.47
C ALA A 102 0.44 1.32 7.21
N LEU A 103 -0.80 1.70 7.55
CA LEU A 103 -1.06 2.96 8.27
C LEU A 103 -0.52 2.91 9.72
N TRP A 104 -0.62 1.78 10.42
CA TRP A 104 -0.03 1.62 11.75
C TRP A 104 1.49 1.67 11.73
N THR A 105 2.13 1.11 10.71
CA THR A 105 3.59 1.23 10.56
C THR A 105 4.00 2.68 10.30
N PHE A 106 3.23 3.41 9.47
CA PHE A 106 3.43 4.85 9.27
C PHE A 106 3.29 5.64 10.56
N PHE A 107 2.24 5.35 11.33
CA PHE A 107 1.98 5.94 12.64
C PHE A 107 3.21 5.81 13.56
N PHE A 108 3.66 4.58 13.80
CA PHE A 108 4.79 4.35 14.72
C PHE A 108 6.15 4.78 14.17
N ALA A 109 6.30 4.89 12.85
CA ALA A 109 7.51 5.43 12.21
C ALA A 109 7.64 6.95 12.35
N THR A 110 6.56 7.65 12.69
CA THR A 110 6.50 9.12 12.61
C THR A 110 6.04 9.82 13.89
N GLU A 111 5.50 9.06 14.83
CA GLU A 111 5.08 9.54 16.14
C GLU A 111 6.29 9.74 17.06
N HIS A 112 6.52 10.99 17.49
CA HIS A 112 7.56 11.33 18.47
C HIS A 112 8.95 10.78 18.13
N VAL A 113 9.29 10.68 16.84
CA VAL A 113 10.56 10.11 16.39
C VAL A 113 11.65 11.19 16.39
N GLY A 114 12.59 11.03 17.31
CA GLY A 114 13.79 11.87 17.38
C GLY A 114 14.74 11.63 16.20
N THR A 115 15.22 12.71 15.60
CA THR A 115 16.19 12.69 14.50
C THR A 115 17.23 13.79 14.75
N PRO A 116 18.40 13.76 14.07
CA PRO A 116 19.34 14.87 14.13
C PRO A 116 18.71 16.22 13.74
N VAL A 117 17.74 16.19 12.83
CA VAL A 117 17.00 17.39 12.39
C VAL A 117 16.10 17.90 13.51
N THR A 118 15.27 17.04 14.12
CA THR A 118 14.39 17.48 15.20
C THR A 118 15.18 17.95 16.42
N ASN A 119 16.30 17.29 16.74
CA ASN A 119 17.22 17.75 17.78
C ASN A 119 17.79 19.16 17.51
N LYS A 120 18.08 19.47 16.24
CA LYS A 120 18.61 20.78 15.83
C LYS A 120 17.52 21.88 15.86
N ILE A 121 16.30 21.55 15.46
CA ILE A 121 15.21 22.52 15.32
C ILE A 121 14.51 22.79 16.65
N PHE A 122 14.22 21.74 17.42
CA PHE A 122 13.41 21.83 18.62
C PHE A 122 14.24 21.77 19.92
N GLY A 123 15.42 21.14 19.86
CA GLY A 123 16.28 20.87 21.01
C GLY A 123 16.43 19.38 21.28
N LEU A 124 17.45 19.00 22.05
CA LEU A 124 17.71 17.61 22.38
C LEU A 124 16.58 17.03 23.24
N GLY A 125 15.96 15.93 22.77
CA GLY A 125 14.88 15.26 23.49
C GLY A 125 13.51 15.92 23.35
N THR A 126 13.41 17.01 22.60
CA THR A 126 12.14 17.66 22.24
C THR A 126 11.77 17.32 20.80
N VAL A 127 10.60 16.73 20.60
CA VAL A 127 10.02 16.42 19.29
C VAL A 127 8.61 16.99 19.25
N PRO A 128 8.16 17.57 18.12
CA PRO A 128 6.80 18.05 17.99
C PRO A 128 5.84 16.90 18.23
N THR A 129 4.82 17.18 19.03
CA THR A 129 3.66 16.29 19.16
C THR A 129 2.81 16.46 17.90
N TRP A 130 2.06 15.42 17.54
CA TRP A 130 1.07 15.63 16.51
C TRP A 130 0.02 16.65 16.95
N LYS A 131 -0.44 17.47 15.99
CA LYS A 131 -1.41 18.54 16.28
C LYS A 131 -2.78 18.00 16.65
N ASP A 132 -3.15 16.84 16.11
CA ASP A 132 -4.27 16.00 16.51
C ASP A 132 -3.91 14.55 16.13
N SER A 133 -4.17 13.55 16.99
CA SER A 133 -3.92 12.15 16.61
C SER A 133 -4.67 11.84 15.34
N TRP A 134 -3.95 11.36 14.32
CA TRP A 134 -4.57 11.09 13.03
C TRP A 134 -5.23 9.70 12.97
N THR A 135 -5.05 8.87 13.99
CA THR A 135 -5.83 7.64 14.21
C THR A 135 -6.80 7.80 15.39
N ASN A 136 -7.89 7.04 15.35
CA ASN A 136 -8.85 6.90 16.43
C ASN A 136 -8.85 5.49 17.05
N ASP A 137 -7.85 4.64 16.73
CA ASP A 137 -7.77 3.23 17.12
C ASP A 137 -8.92 2.33 16.61
N GLY A 138 -9.93 2.89 15.96
CA GLY A 138 -11.10 2.18 15.43
C GLY A 138 -10.75 1.23 14.29
N PRO A 139 -11.63 0.26 13.98
CA PRO A 139 -11.39 -0.81 13.00
C PRO A 139 -11.42 -0.34 11.54
N ASP A 140 -12.11 0.77 11.26
CA ASP A 140 -12.20 1.34 9.92
C ASP A 140 -11.16 2.46 9.74
N PRO A 141 -10.10 2.25 8.91
CA PRO A 141 -9.11 3.29 8.65
C PRO A 141 -9.68 4.48 7.89
N CYS A 142 -10.83 4.36 7.22
CA CYS A 142 -11.46 5.47 6.49
C CYS A 142 -12.05 6.54 7.42
N LEU A 143 -12.15 6.25 8.72
CA LEU A 143 -12.57 7.18 9.77
C LEU A 143 -11.38 7.86 10.46
N TRP A 144 -10.16 7.57 10.05
CA TRP A 144 -8.96 8.18 10.59
C TRP A 144 -8.76 9.57 9.97
N ASN A 145 -8.26 10.52 10.75
CA ASN A 145 -8.08 11.88 10.24
C ASN A 145 -7.04 11.88 9.12
N GLY A 146 -7.35 12.56 8.03
CA GLY A 146 -6.46 12.62 6.86
C GLY A 146 -6.47 11.37 5.98
N VAL A 147 -7.20 10.31 6.34
CA VAL A 147 -7.37 9.13 5.47
C VAL A 147 -8.67 9.25 4.69
N ARG A 148 -8.59 9.10 3.36
CA ARG A 148 -9.77 9.06 2.50
C ARG A 148 -9.81 7.77 1.71
N CYS A 149 -10.96 7.13 1.73
CA CYS A 149 -11.23 5.91 0.99
C CYS A 149 -12.15 6.13 -0.21
N ASN A 150 -12.13 5.20 -1.15
CA ASN A 150 -13.13 5.10 -2.21
C ASN A 150 -14.42 4.40 -1.70
N SER A 151 -15.39 4.19 -2.59
CA SER A 151 -16.67 3.53 -2.29
C SER A 151 -16.56 2.07 -1.82
N PHE A 152 -15.38 1.45 -1.97
CA PHE A 152 -15.10 0.07 -1.57
C PHE A 152 -14.33 0.00 -0.24
N GLY A 153 -14.14 1.13 0.47
CA GLY A 153 -13.37 1.16 1.72
C GLY A 153 -11.86 1.00 1.51
N ILE A 154 -11.37 1.26 0.29
CA ILE A 154 -9.95 1.22 -0.04
C ILE A 154 -9.36 2.63 0.06
N VAL A 155 -8.28 2.77 0.82
CA VAL A 155 -7.50 3.99 1.02
C VAL A 155 -6.92 4.44 -0.31
N VAL A 156 -7.29 5.65 -0.71
CA VAL A 156 -6.87 6.28 -1.97
C VAL A 156 -6.16 7.61 -1.75
N GLU A 157 -6.26 8.20 -0.56
CA GLU A 157 -5.54 9.42 -0.20
C GLU A 157 -5.14 9.41 1.28
N LEU A 158 -3.94 9.92 1.53
CA LEU A 158 -3.42 10.21 2.86
C LEU A 158 -2.94 11.67 2.89
N ASN A 159 -3.64 12.51 3.64
CA ASN A 159 -3.30 13.91 3.87
C ASN A 159 -2.99 14.12 5.35
N LEU A 160 -1.72 14.25 5.66
CA LEU A 160 -1.20 14.57 7.00
C LEU A 160 -0.38 15.86 6.96
N SER A 161 -0.78 16.79 6.09
CA SER A 161 -0.12 18.09 5.97
C SER A 161 -0.20 18.88 7.29
N ASP A 162 0.90 19.51 7.67
CA ASP A 162 1.03 20.29 8.91
C ASP A 162 0.64 19.54 10.20
N SER A 163 0.71 18.20 10.20
CA SER A 163 0.30 17.37 11.33
C SER A 163 1.36 17.22 12.43
N GLY A 164 2.55 17.81 12.28
CA GLY A 164 3.65 17.70 13.23
C GLY A 164 4.35 16.34 13.20
N ILE A 165 4.21 15.58 12.11
CA ILE A 165 4.85 14.25 11.97
C ILE A 165 6.37 14.38 11.80
N THR A 166 7.11 13.35 12.23
CA THR A 166 8.58 13.36 12.28
C THR A 166 9.16 12.08 11.70
N GLY A 167 10.49 11.93 11.66
CA GLY A 167 11.13 10.65 11.35
C GLY A 167 11.29 10.35 9.86
N ALA A 168 11.12 9.08 9.49
CA ALA A 168 11.35 8.54 8.15
C ALA A 168 10.07 7.92 7.56
N LEU A 169 9.98 7.87 6.24
CA LEU A 169 8.88 7.18 5.56
C LEU A 169 9.13 5.66 5.55
N PRO A 170 8.23 4.85 6.14
CA PRO A 170 8.38 3.40 6.13
C PRO A 170 7.99 2.77 4.78
N PRO A 171 8.73 1.75 4.30
CA PRO A 171 8.44 1.07 3.03
C PRO A 171 7.10 0.34 3.00
N GLU A 172 6.48 0.08 4.15
CA GLU A 172 5.15 -0.53 4.27
C GLU A 172 4.04 0.32 3.63
N LEU A 173 4.27 1.62 3.35
CA LEU A 173 3.37 2.42 2.52
C LEU A 173 3.16 1.83 1.11
N LYS A 174 4.11 1.02 0.59
CA LYS A 174 3.94 0.28 -0.67
C LYS A 174 2.77 -0.71 -0.67
N LEU A 175 2.23 -1.05 0.49
CA LEU A 175 1.06 -1.93 0.61
C LEU A 175 -0.25 -1.22 0.28
N LEU A 176 -0.25 0.12 0.22
CA LEU A 176 -1.42 0.91 -0.16
C LEU A 176 -1.51 1.02 -1.68
N ASP A 177 -1.84 -0.10 -2.34
CA ASP A 177 -1.79 -0.25 -3.80
C ASP A 177 -2.70 0.70 -4.59
N SER A 178 -3.76 1.20 -3.94
CA SER A 178 -4.70 2.15 -4.54
C SER A 178 -4.45 3.59 -4.11
N LEU A 179 -3.38 3.87 -3.36
CA LEU A 179 -3.07 5.23 -2.93
C LEU A 179 -2.75 6.09 -4.16
N THR A 180 -3.55 7.12 -4.38
CA THR A 180 -3.42 8.07 -5.51
C THR A 180 -2.84 9.41 -5.10
N SER A 181 -3.02 9.80 -3.83
CA SER A 181 -2.57 11.09 -3.31
C SER A 181 -1.92 10.94 -1.94
N LEU A 182 -0.73 11.53 -1.78
CA LEU A 182 0.03 11.57 -0.54
C LEU A 182 0.49 13.00 -0.26
N ASP A 183 -0.16 13.67 0.68
CA ASP A 183 0.23 15.00 1.14
C ASP A 183 0.80 14.90 2.56
N LEU A 184 2.10 15.09 2.68
CA LEU A 184 2.83 15.14 3.95
C LEU A 184 3.50 16.50 4.15
N SER A 185 3.06 17.52 3.41
CA SER A 185 3.69 18.84 3.40
C SER A 185 3.66 19.51 4.77
N LYS A 186 4.53 20.50 4.97
CA LYS A 186 4.65 21.32 6.19
C LYS A 186 4.97 20.52 7.45
N ASN A 187 5.60 19.36 7.31
CA ASN A 187 6.09 18.55 8.43
C ASN A 187 7.62 18.64 8.53
N ILE A 188 8.11 19.71 9.16
CA ILE A 188 9.54 20.02 9.19
C ILE A 188 10.41 18.95 9.87
N GLY A 189 9.85 18.13 10.76
CA GLY A 189 10.57 17.03 11.39
C GLY A 189 10.65 15.75 10.56
N LEU A 190 9.95 15.68 9.43
CA LEU A 190 9.89 14.54 8.53
C LEU A 190 10.96 14.64 7.45
N GLY A 191 11.69 13.56 7.22
CA GLY A 191 12.68 13.50 6.13
C GLY A 191 13.94 12.71 6.44
N HIS A 192 13.99 12.03 7.60
CA HIS A 192 15.13 11.22 7.97
C HIS A 192 15.35 10.09 6.95
N GLY A 193 16.57 9.98 6.43
CA GLY A 193 16.92 9.00 5.40
C GLY A 193 16.67 9.45 3.96
N GLY A 194 16.18 10.68 3.73
CA GLY A 194 15.93 11.22 2.39
C GLY A 194 14.64 10.70 1.76
N VAL A 195 14.35 11.14 0.53
CA VAL A 195 13.14 10.71 -0.19
C VAL A 195 13.32 9.25 -0.63
N PRO A 196 12.47 8.31 -0.18
CA PRO A 196 12.71 6.91 -0.51
C PRO A 196 12.44 6.59 -1.99
N ILE A 197 13.38 5.87 -2.60
CA ILE A 197 13.30 5.45 -4.00
C ILE A 197 12.03 4.62 -4.29
N TRP A 198 11.50 3.89 -3.31
CA TRP A 198 10.34 3.02 -3.48
C TRP A 198 9.03 3.77 -3.72
N LEU A 199 8.96 5.09 -3.48
CA LEU A 199 7.79 5.91 -3.85
C LEU A 199 7.52 5.87 -5.36
N LYS A 200 8.57 5.66 -6.17
CA LYS A 200 8.44 5.51 -7.62
C LYS A 200 7.67 4.23 -7.99
N ASP A 201 7.81 3.18 -7.19
CA ASP A 201 7.25 1.84 -7.43
C ASP A 201 5.77 1.75 -7.01
N MET A 202 5.17 2.83 -6.50
CA MET A 202 3.74 2.88 -6.17
C MET A 202 2.93 3.26 -7.41
N ASP A 203 2.46 2.27 -8.17
CA ASP A 203 1.88 2.49 -9.52
C ASP A 203 0.67 3.42 -9.55
N SER A 204 -0.22 3.34 -8.55
CA SER A 204 -1.43 4.18 -8.49
C SER A 204 -1.18 5.60 -8.01
N LEU A 205 -0.01 5.88 -7.42
CA LEU A 205 0.30 7.16 -6.79
C LEU A 205 0.48 8.23 -7.86
N GLN A 206 -0.35 9.27 -7.85
CA GLN A 206 -0.37 10.33 -8.86
C GLN A 206 0.03 11.69 -8.30
N PHE A 207 -0.19 11.94 -7.01
CA PHE A 207 0.12 13.20 -6.37
C PHE A 207 0.95 12.96 -5.11
N ILE A 208 2.07 13.67 -4.99
CA ILE A 208 2.92 13.66 -3.80
C ILE A 208 3.30 15.11 -3.46
N ASP A 209 3.02 15.54 -2.23
CA ASP A 209 3.48 16.82 -1.69
C ASP A 209 4.31 16.61 -0.42
N LEU A 210 5.58 16.99 -0.50
CA LEU A 210 6.57 16.93 0.57
C LEU A 210 7.20 18.30 0.86
N ARG A 211 6.61 19.40 0.36
CA ARG A 211 7.12 20.76 0.60
C ARG A 211 7.12 21.09 2.10
N GLY A 212 8.11 21.84 2.58
CA GLY A 212 8.22 22.17 4.00
C GLY A 212 8.62 20.99 4.92
N CYS A 213 9.05 19.86 4.35
CA CYS A 213 9.72 18.77 5.05
C CYS A 213 11.25 18.92 4.95
N THR A 214 12.00 18.06 5.65
CA THR A 214 13.48 18.12 5.74
C THR A 214 14.19 16.93 5.10
N PHE A 215 13.64 16.44 3.98
CA PHE A 215 14.32 15.45 3.16
C PHE A 215 15.64 16.03 2.65
N SER A 216 16.77 15.59 3.22
CA SER A 216 18.11 16.02 2.81
C SER A 216 18.69 15.07 1.77
N ASP A 217 19.34 15.63 0.75
CA ASP A 217 20.00 14.88 -0.32
C ASP A 217 21.29 14.22 0.19
N ASN A 218 21.17 13.13 0.94
CA ASN A 218 22.33 12.34 1.37
C ASN A 218 22.81 11.39 0.24
N GLY A 219 22.86 11.89 -1.00
CA GLY A 219 23.48 11.19 -2.14
C GLY A 219 22.70 10.04 -2.77
N ALA A 220 21.39 9.86 -2.48
CA ALA A 220 20.58 8.82 -3.09
C ALA A 220 19.31 9.42 -3.73
N ALA A 221 19.37 9.55 -5.06
CA ALA A 221 18.28 9.87 -5.98
C ALA A 221 17.53 11.18 -5.73
N SER A 222 17.92 12.22 -6.47
CA SER A 222 16.89 13.01 -7.15
C SER A 222 15.93 12.00 -7.79
N LEU A 223 14.68 11.95 -7.35
CA LEU A 223 13.65 11.20 -8.07
C LEU A 223 13.49 11.89 -9.42
N GLU A 224 14.31 11.52 -10.40
CA GLU A 224 14.13 11.88 -11.79
C GLU A 224 12.89 11.15 -12.30
N VAL A 225 11.73 11.75 -12.05
CA VAL A 225 10.45 11.29 -12.57
C VAL A 225 10.29 11.85 -13.98
N CYS A 226 11.20 11.48 -14.89
CA CYS A 226 11.12 11.93 -16.27
C CYS A 226 10.15 11.00 -17.03
N GLY A 227 8.96 11.52 -17.36
CA GLY A 227 7.95 10.81 -18.17
C GLY A 227 6.86 10.04 -17.41
N SER A 228 6.67 10.28 -16.11
CA SER A 228 5.53 9.72 -15.37
C SER A 228 4.38 10.73 -15.27
N THR A 229 3.14 10.26 -15.14
CA THR A 229 1.94 11.08 -14.87
C THR A 229 1.85 11.60 -13.42
N LYS A 230 2.89 11.40 -12.60
CA LYS A 230 2.91 11.75 -11.18
C LYS A 230 3.36 13.21 -10.97
N PHE A 231 2.56 13.99 -10.25
CA PHE A 231 2.91 15.34 -9.81
C PHE A 231 3.64 15.28 -8.48
N PHE A 232 4.89 15.76 -8.46
CA PHE A 232 5.74 15.78 -7.27
C PHE A 232 6.06 17.21 -6.87
N TYR A 233 5.62 17.62 -5.68
CA TYR A 233 5.94 18.92 -5.10
C TYR A 233 6.87 18.68 -3.91
N ALA A 234 8.15 18.98 -4.06
CA ALA A 234 9.08 19.08 -2.95
C ALA A 234 9.90 20.36 -3.10
N GLU A 235 10.18 21.05 -2.00
CA GLU A 235 11.20 22.10 -1.96
C GLU A 235 12.58 21.41 -1.94
N CYS A 236 12.91 20.71 -3.02
CA CYS A 236 14.21 20.12 -3.23
C CYS A 236 15.03 21.10 -4.09
N PRO A 237 16.24 21.48 -3.67
CA PRO A 237 17.17 22.25 -4.51
C PRO A 237 17.50 21.56 -5.85
N ILE A 238 17.16 20.27 -5.98
CA ILE A 238 17.52 19.38 -7.09
C ILE A 238 16.33 18.60 -7.66
N CYS A 239 15.08 18.99 -7.38
CA CYS A 239 14.00 18.62 -8.28
C CYS A 239 14.23 19.39 -9.58
N SER A 240 15.07 18.83 -10.46
CA SER A 240 15.18 19.25 -11.85
C SER A 240 13.77 19.24 -12.40
N CYS A 241 13.17 20.43 -12.50
CA CYS A 241 11.92 20.63 -13.18
C CYS A 241 12.08 20.06 -14.59
N CYS A 242 11.20 19.14 -14.98
CA CYS A 242 10.90 18.95 -16.39
C CYS A 242 9.98 20.08 -16.84
#